data_AF-B5F993-F1
#
_entry.id   AF-B5F993-F1
#
_cell.length_a   1.000
_cell.length_b   1.000
_cell.length_c   1.000
_cell.angle_alpha   90.00
_cell.angle_beta   90.00
_cell.angle_gamma   90.00
#
_symmetry.space_group_name_H-M   'P 1'
#
loop_
_entity.id
_entity.type
_entity.pdbx_description
1 polymer ?
#
loop_
_entity_poly.entity_id
_entity_poly.type
_entity_poly.pdbx_seq_one_letter_code
_entity_poly.pdbx_strand_id
1 'polypeptide(L)'
;METTGIIFLVVIFIIILTVSDLQKKKHYNSFTEVLDGDVLSYECQRTGIVIDTKQRTIRFFDKERDKTYSYDNIREINYTLSEGGKFYDNGTLKGMNNAAIANWREQLAANKRSGLNILTDDIKNPMWKINVPLKNKITSNQELYERWLLVFKKYVF
;
A
#
# COMPACT_ATOMS: atom_id res chain seq x y z
N MET A 1 45.81 -14.18 -0.40
CA MET A 1 44.65 -13.64 0.35
C MET A 1 43.48 -13.43 -0.62
N GLU A 2 43.15 -14.44 -1.43
CA GLU A 2 42.41 -14.21 -2.69
C GLU A 2 41.09 -14.97 -2.73
N THR A 3 41.08 -16.29 -2.60
CA THR A 3 39.85 -17.07 -2.76
C THR A 3 38.90 -16.96 -1.57
N THR A 4 39.40 -17.04 -0.33
CA THR A 4 38.58 -16.97 0.89
C THR A 4 37.96 -15.59 1.08
N GLY A 5 38.71 -14.53 0.74
CA GLY A 5 38.22 -13.15 0.79
C GLY A 5 37.11 -12.88 -0.23
N ILE A 6 37.27 -13.40 -1.46
CA ILE A 6 36.24 -13.31 -2.51
C ILE A 6 34.99 -14.09 -2.11
N ILE A 7 35.12 -15.32 -1.60
CA ILE A 7 33.97 -16.11 -1.13
C ILE A 7 33.21 -15.36 -0.04
N PHE A 8 33.92 -14.78 0.94
CA PHE A 8 33.30 -14.02 2.02
C PHE A 8 32.52 -12.80 1.52
N LEU A 9 33.08 -12.04 0.56
CA LEU A 9 32.40 -10.89 -0.06
C LEU A 9 31.15 -11.30 -0.85
N VAL A 10 31.22 -12.42 -1.59
CA VAL A 10 30.06 -12.94 -2.33
C VAL A 10 28.94 -13.35 -1.37
N VAL A 11 29.26 -14.01 -0.27
CA VAL A 11 28.28 -14.40 0.75
C VAL A 11 27.62 -13.17 1.38
N ILE A 12 28.40 -12.16 1.77
CA ILE A 12 27.86 -10.90 2.30
C ILE A 12 26.93 -10.23 1.29
N PHE A 13 27.33 -10.17 0.01
CA PHE A 13 26.52 -9.57 -1.03
C PHE A 13 25.17 -10.26 -1.19
N ILE A 14 25.14 -11.60 -1.16
CA ILE A 14 23.89 -12.38 -1.21
C ILE A 14 23.01 -12.09 0.02
N ILE A 15 23.59 -11.98 1.21
CA ILE A 15 22.86 -11.62 2.44
C ILE A 15 22.24 -10.22 2.31
N ILE A 16 22.98 -9.23 1.80
CA ILE A 16 22.47 -7.87 1.61
C ILE A 16 21.29 -7.85 0.63
N LEU A 17 21.40 -8.57 -0.49
CA LEU A 17 20.33 -8.67 -1.49
C LEU A 17 19.06 -9.32 -0.91
N THR A 18 19.21 -10.41 -0.16
CA THR A 18 18.07 -11.13 0.44
C THR A 18 17.38 -10.31 1.52
N VAL A 19 18.14 -9.65 2.40
CA VAL A 19 17.58 -8.73 3.41
C VAL A 19 16.86 -7.57 2.74
N SER A 20 17.42 -7.00 1.67
CA SER A 20 16.79 -5.91 0.92
C SER A 20 15.45 -6.32 0.29
N ASP A 21 15.36 -7.53 -0.26
CA ASP A 21 14.11 -8.06 -0.82
C ASP A 21 13.06 -8.31 0.28
N LEU A 22 13.47 -8.85 1.42
CA LEU A 22 12.60 -9.06 2.58
C LEU A 22 12.04 -7.73 3.12
N GLN A 23 12.89 -6.69 3.24
CA GLN A 23 12.47 -5.37 3.68
C GLN A 23 11.48 -4.73 2.71
N LYS A 24 11.71 -4.85 1.40
CA LYS A 24 10.75 -4.38 0.37
C LYS A 24 9.42 -5.09 0.51
N LYS A 25 9.41 -6.42 0.59
CA LYS A 25 8.19 -7.23 0.77
C LYS A 25 7.46 -6.85 2.06
N LYS A 26 8.18 -6.62 3.16
CA LYS A 26 7.59 -6.17 4.41
C LYS A 26 6.92 -4.80 4.25
N HIS A 27 7.62 -3.85 3.64
CA HIS A 27 7.10 -2.50 3.42
C HIS A 27 5.81 -2.47 2.58
N TYR A 28 5.75 -3.25 1.50
CA TYR A 28 4.55 -3.30 0.65
C TYR A 28 3.35 -4.01 1.29
N ASN A 29 3.57 -4.83 2.32
CA ASN A 29 2.53 -5.59 2.99
C ASN A 29 2.14 -5.02 4.36
N SER A 30 2.91 -4.08 4.91
CA SER A 30 2.62 -3.47 6.20
C SER A 30 1.65 -2.30 6.05
N PHE A 31 0.62 -2.29 6.89
CA PHE A 31 -0.26 -1.16 7.11
C PHE A 31 -0.51 -1.00 8.60
N THR A 32 -0.87 0.20 9.01
CA THR A 32 -1.34 0.53 10.36
C THR A 32 -2.76 1.04 10.26
N GLU A 33 -3.63 0.61 11.17
CA GLU A 33 -5.03 1.01 11.20
C GLU A 33 -5.46 1.20 12.66
N VAL A 34 -6.13 2.33 12.92
CA VAL A 34 -6.74 2.66 14.21
C VAL A 34 -8.18 3.06 13.94
N LEU A 35 -9.14 2.29 14.46
CA LEU A 35 -10.58 2.52 14.28
C LEU A 35 -11.31 2.80 15.61
N ASP A 36 -10.55 3.12 16.64
CA ASP A 36 -11.05 3.36 18.00
C ASP A 36 -10.69 4.77 18.49
N GLY A 37 -11.55 5.33 19.34
CA GLY A 37 -11.42 6.69 19.88
C GLY A 37 -11.85 7.79 18.91
N ASP A 38 -11.44 9.02 19.24
CA ASP A 38 -11.84 10.22 18.49
C ASP A 38 -11.02 10.46 17.21
N VAL A 39 -9.85 9.80 17.11
CA VAL A 39 -8.92 9.92 15.98
C VAL A 39 -8.79 8.56 15.32
N LEU A 40 -9.36 8.43 14.12
CA LEU A 40 -9.25 7.23 13.30
C LEU A 40 -8.11 7.43 12.30
N SER A 41 -7.33 6.39 12.03
CA SER A 41 -6.22 6.53 11.09
C SER A 41 -5.94 5.27 10.31
N TYR A 42 -5.39 5.48 9.12
CA TYR A 42 -4.85 4.42 8.29
C TYR A 42 -3.61 4.91 7.57
N GLU A 43 -2.58 4.08 7.57
CA GLU A 43 -1.35 4.33 6.83
C GLU A 43 -0.88 3.06 6.14
N CYS A 44 -0.55 3.18 4.86
CA CYS A 44 0.07 2.13 4.08
C CYS A 44 0.99 2.74 3.02
N GLN A 45 2.20 2.18 2.89
CA GLN A 45 3.18 2.61 1.87
C GLN A 45 3.43 4.13 1.82
N ARG A 46 3.46 4.80 2.99
CA ARG A 46 3.61 6.26 3.16
C ARG A 46 2.49 7.09 2.52
N THR A 47 1.30 6.52 2.45
CA THR A 47 0.06 7.24 2.15
C THR A 47 -0.92 6.96 3.27
N GLY A 48 -1.72 7.94 3.66
CA GLY A 48 -2.62 7.72 4.77
C GLY A 48 -3.72 8.75 4.94
N ILE A 49 -4.60 8.40 5.87
CA ILE A 49 -5.79 9.13 6.27
C ILE A 49 -5.75 9.27 7.78
N VAL A 50 -6.05 10.46 8.30
CA VAL A 50 -6.31 10.69 9.72
C VAL A 50 -7.62 11.47 9.82
N ILE A 51 -8.60 10.91 10.51
CA ILE A 51 -9.93 11.49 10.73
C ILE A 51 -10.01 11.91 12.19
N ASP A 52 -10.15 13.21 12.44
CA ASP A 52 -10.44 13.75 13.77
C ASP A 52 -11.94 14.05 13.87
N THR A 53 -12.64 13.16 14.57
CA THR A 53 -14.10 13.23 14.74
C THR A 53 -14.56 14.40 15.62
N LYS A 54 -13.70 14.94 16.48
CA LYS A 54 -14.01 16.10 17.33
C LYS A 54 -13.84 17.40 16.58
N GLN A 55 -12.74 17.54 15.84
CA GLN A 55 -12.44 18.75 15.07
C GLN A 55 -13.19 18.78 13.73
N ARG A 56 -13.79 17.65 13.33
CA ARG A 56 -14.42 17.47 12.01
C ARG A 56 -13.45 17.75 10.87
N THR A 57 -12.22 17.26 11.03
CA THR A 57 -11.15 17.43 10.05
C THR A 57 -10.61 16.09 9.60
N ILE A 58 -10.12 16.07 8.38
CA ILE A 58 -9.47 14.91 7.78
C ILE A 58 -8.14 15.34 7.17
N ARG A 59 -7.07 14.66 7.55
CA ARG A 59 -5.74 14.84 6.99
C ARG A 59 -5.43 13.71 6.03
N PHE A 60 -5.01 14.08 4.83
CA PHE A 60 -4.43 13.17 3.86
C PHE A 60 -2.96 13.46 3.70
N PHE A 61 -2.18 12.41 3.55
CA PHE A 61 -0.76 12.54 3.25
C PHE A 61 -0.31 11.47 2.26
N ASP A 62 0.66 11.83 1.45
CA ASP A 62 1.45 10.94 0.62
C ASP A 62 2.94 11.36 0.69
N LYS A 63 3.77 10.87 -0.23
CA LYS A 63 5.22 11.17 -0.23
C LYS A 63 5.53 12.64 -0.50
N GLU A 64 4.63 13.36 -1.15
CA GLU A 64 4.86 14.70 -1.69
C GLU A 64 3.93 15.74 -1.06
N ARG A 65 2.76 15.31 -0.60
CA ARG A 65 1.68 16.18 -0.15
C ARG A 65 1.23 15.79 1.25
N ASP A 66 0.86 16.79 2.02
CA ASP A 66 0.29 16.64 3.35
C ASP A 66 -0.69 17.79 3.58
N LYS A 67 -1.96 17.46 3.77
CA LYS A 67 -3.01 18.48 3.86
C LYS A 67 -4.17 18.04 4.71
N THR A 68 -4.70 19.00 5.47
CA THR A 68 -5.89 18.83 6.30
C THR A 68 -7.06 19.61 5.70
N TYR A 69 -8.24 18.99 5.72
CA TYR A 69 -9.49 19.50 5.18
C TYR A 69 -10.58 19.46 6.24
N SER A 70 -11.56 20.37 6.15
CA SER A 70 -12.86 20.16 6.82
C SER A 70 -13.59 19.02 6.11
N TYR A 71 -14.48 18.32 6.82
CA TYR A 71 -15.35 17.32 6.20
C TYR A 71 -16.18 17.88 5.05
N ASP A 72 -16.58 19.15 5.11
CA ASP A 72 -17.37 19.81 4.07
C ASP A 72 -16.63 19.91 2.72
N ASN A 73 -15.30 19.77 2.74
CA ASN A 73 -14.47 19.77 1.54
C ASN A 73 -14.33 18.39 0.90
N ILE A 74 -14.87 17.34 1.53
CA ILE A 74 -14.81 15.97 1.00
C ILE A 74 -16.05 15.74 0.15
N ARG A 75 -15.82 15.30 -1.09
CA ARG A 75 -16.88 15.12 -2.09
C ARG A 75 -17.25 13.68 -2.31
N GLU A 76 -16.25 12.82 -2.39
CA GLU A 76 -16.47 11.42 -2.73
C GLU A 76 -15.35 10.58 -2.16
N ILE A 77 -15.69 9.34 -1.81
CA ILE A 77 -14.73 8.26 -1.63
C ILE A 77 -15.18 7.06 -2.46
N ASN A 78 -14.24 6.48 -3.19
CA ASN A 78 -14.42 5.21 -3.88
C ASN A 78 -13.11 4.42 -3.82
N TYR A 79 -13.08 3.25 -4.46
CA TYR A 79 -11.86 2.47 -4.59
C TYR A 79 -11.70 1.90 -5.98
N THR A 80 -10.45 1.61 -6.32
CA THR A 80 -10.10 0.81 -7.48
C THR A 80 -9.45 -0.49 -7.00
N LEU A 81 -9.97 -1.62 -7.48
CA LEU A 81 -9.38 -2.94 -7.27
C LEU A 81 -8.91 -3.47 -8.63
N SER A 82 -7.61 -3.71 -8.76
CA SER A 82 -7.01 -4.32 -9.93
C SER A 82 -6.35 -5.63 -9.51
N GLU A 83 -6.54 -6.66 -10.34
CA GLU A 83 -5.88 -7.96 -10.16
C GLU A 83 -4.68 -8.08 -11.09
N GLY A 84 -3.60 -8.67 -10.58
CA GLY A 84 -2.42 -9.01 -11.37
C GLY A 84 -2.66 -10.28 -12.17
N GLY A 85 -2.18 -10.32 -13.41
CA GLY A 85 -2.20 -11.54 -14.22
C GLY A 85 -1.41 -12.68 -13.57
N LYS A 86 -1.73 -13.93 -13.95
CA LYS A 86 -1.03 -15.13 -13.50
C LYS A 86 -0.16 -15.69 -14.63
N PHE A 87 1.15 -15.74 -14.39
CA PHE A 87 2.12 -16.43 -15.22
C PHE A 87 2.39 -17.82 -14.64
N TYR A 88 2.32 -18.83 -15.51
CA TYR A 88 2.59 -20.23 -15.18
C TYR A 88 3.98 -20.62 -15.66
N ASP A 89 4.64 -21.51 -14.92
CA ASP A 89 5.94 -22.04 -15.30
C ASP A 89 5.84 -23.20 -16.31
N ASN A 90 7.00 -23.61 -16.83
CA ASN A 90 7.13 -24.74 -17.76
C ASN A 90 7.74 -26.00 -17.10
N GLY A 91 7.65 -26.13 -15.77
CA GLY A 91 8.16 -27.25 -14.99
C GLY A 91 9.67 -27.24 -14.70
N THR A 92 10.42 -26.27 -15.24
CA THR A 92 11.86 -26.14 -14.98
C THR A 92 12.13 -25.19 -13.80
N LEU A 93 13.20 -25.42 -13.02
CA LEU A 93 13.61 -24.50 -11.93
C LEU A 93 13.76 -23.05 -12.41
N LYS A 94 14.33 -22.85 -13.61
CA LYS A 94 14.46 -21.53 -14.24
C LYS A 94 13.09 -20.94 -14.60
N GLY A 95 12.18 -21.77 -15.12
CA GLY A 95 10.79 -21.39 -15.42
C GLY A 95 10.03 -20.97 -14.16
N MET A 96 10.15 -21.74 -13.07
CA MET A 96 9.53 -21.43 -11.78
C MET A 96 10.00 -20.08 -11.23
N ASN A 97 11.31 -19.83 -11.27
CA ASN A 97 11.86 -18.55 -10.82
C ASN A 97 11.36 -17.38 -11.68
N ASN A 98 11.36 -17.53 -13.01
CA ASN A 98 10.89 -16.50 -13.92
C ASN A 98 9.39 -16.20 -13.74
N ALA A 99 8.55 -17.23 -13.58
CA ALA A 99 7.13 -17.07 -13.32
C ALA A 99 6.87 -16.37 -11.97
N ALA A 100 7.62 -16.72 -10.92
CA ALA A 100 7.52 -16.04 -9.62
C ALA A 100 7.86 -14.55 -9.71
N ILE A 101 8.93 -14.20 -10.43
CA ILE A 101 9.33 -12.80 -10.65
C ILE A 101 8.27 -12.04 -11.45
N ALA A 102 7.73 -12.64 -12.52
CA ALA A 102 6.70 -12.03 -13.35
C ALA A 102 5.40 -11.80 -12.56
N ASN A 103 4.94 -12.81 -11.81
CA ASN A 103 3.76 -12.71 -10.93
C ASN A 103 3.93 -11.61 -9.88
N TRP A 104 5.10 -11.52 -9.24
CA TRP A 104 5.39 -10.45 -8.28
C TRP A 104 5.31 -9.05 -8.92
N ARG A 105 5.86 -8.89 -10.14
CA ARG A 105 5.81 -7.61 -10.87
C ARG A 105 4.38 -7.22 -11.23
N GLU A 106 3.56 -8.17 -11.69
CA GLU A 106 2.15 -7.91 -12.00
C GLU A 106 1.34 -7.56 -10.76
N GLN A 107 1.54 -8.28 -9.64
CA GLN A 107 0.90 -7.93 -8.38
C GLN A 107 1.26 -6.51 -7.95
N LEU A 108 2.54 -6.13 -8.07
CA LEU A 108 2.97 -4.77 -7.75
C LEU A 108 2.35 -3.73 -8.68
N ALA A 109 2.25 -4.01 -9.99
CA ALA A 109 1.62 -3.13 -10.95
C ALA A 109 0.11 -2.98 -10.70
N ALA A 110 -0.56 -4.06 -10.31
CA ALA A 110 -1.98 -4.06 -9.96
C ALA A 110 -2.24 -3.30 -8.64
N ASN A 111 -1.38 -3.48 -7.63
CA ASN A 111 -1.46 -2.73 -6.38
C ASN A 111 -1.24 -1.22 -6.59
N LYS A 112 -0.29 -0.82 -7.44
CA LYS A 112 -0.11 0.59 -7.84
C LYS A 112 -1.32 1.18 -8.55
N ARG A 113 -2.09 0.37 -9.29
CA ARG A 113 -3.35 0.77 -9.93
C ARG A 113 -4.50 0.83 -8.93
N SER A 114 -4.47 -0.03 -7.92
CA SER A 114 -5.46 -0.10 -6.85
C SER A 114 -5.28 1.02 -5.81
N GLY A 115 -6.32 1.31 -5.04
CA GLY A 115 -6.27 2.24 -3.92
C GLY A 115 -7.65 2.80 -3.55
N LEU A 116 -7.74 3.44 -2.38
CA LEU A 116 -8.85 4.32 -2.05
C LEU A 116 -8.62 5.65 -2.76
N ASN A 117 -9.63 6.14 -3.47
CA ASN A 117 -9.59 7.43 -4.12
C ASN A 117 -10.56 8.37 -3.41
N ILE A 118 -10.07 9.52 -2.97
CA ILE A 118 -10.86 10.52 -2.27
C ILE A 118 -10.83 11.82 -3.06
N LEU A 119 -12.00 12.29 -3.45
CA LEU A 119 -12.18 13.56 -4.13
C LEU A 119 -12.48 14.66 -3.12
N THR A 120 -11.80 15.80 -3.28
CA THR A 120 -11.93 16.99 -2.46
C THR A 120 -12.24 18.21 -3.32
N ASP A 121 -12.63 19.30 -2.68
CA ASP A 121 -12.83 20.61 -3.32
C ASP A 121 -11.55 21.34 -3.76
N ASP A 122 -10.39 20.74 -3.55
CA ASP A 122 -9.14 21.37 -3.98
C ASP A 122 -9.06 21.46 -5.50
N ILE A 123 -9.07 22.68 -6.04
CA ILE A 123 -9.03 22.93 -7.49
C ILE A 123 -7.71 22.42 -8.12
N LYS A 124 -6.59 22.52 -7.40
CA LYS A 124 -5.28 22.16 -7.97
C LYS A 124 -5.03 20.66 -7.88
N ASN A 125 -5.42 20.05 -6.77
CA ASN A 125 -5.14 18.66 -6.47
C ASN A 125 -6.36 17.99 -5.81
N PRO A 126 -7.46 17.80 -6.57
CA PRO A 126 -8.72 17.37 -5.99
C PRO A 126 -8.67 15.93 -5.49
N MET A 127 -7.81 15.09 -6.08
CA MET A 127 -7.77 13.64 -5.82
C MET A 127 -6.62 13.23 -4.91
N TRP A 128 -6.97 12.43 -3.90
CA TRP A 128 -6.04 11.68 -3.05
C TRP A 128 -6.16 10.20 -3.35
N LYS A 129 -5.01 9.53 -3.49
CA LYS A 129 -4.94 8.09 -3.65
C LYS A 129 -4.21 7.48 -2.46
N ILE A 130 -4.91 6.66 -1.70
CA ILE A 130 -4.37 5.98 -0.52
C ILE A 130 -4.15 4.51 -0.87
N ASN A 131 -2.92 4.05 -0.65
CA ASN A 131 -2.49 2.71 -1.00
C ASN A 131 -3.06 1.66 -0.04
N VAL A 132 -3.13 0.43 -0.52
CA VAL A 132 -3.43 -0.76 0.28
C VAL A 132 -2.26 -1.73 0.29
N PRO A 133 -2.14 -2.59 1.31
CA PRO A 133 -1.10 -3.61 1.31
C PRO A 133 -1.20 -4.49 0.07
N LEU A 134 -0.05 -4.89 -0.48
CA LEU A 134 0.02 -5.78 -1.63
C LEU A 134 -0.63 -7.13 -1.33
N LYS A 135 -0.38 -7.66 -0.12
CA LYS A 135 -1.00 -8.85 0.41
C LYS A 135 -1.30 -8.63 1.89
N ASN A 136 -2.58 -8.57 2.23
CA ASN A 136 -3.05 -8.61 3.59
C ASN A 136 -3.21 -10.08 4.02
N LYS A 137 -2.61 -10.45 5.16
CA LYS A 137 -2.66 -11.83 5.69
C LYS A 137 -3.93 -12.11 6.51
N ILE A 138 -4.61 -11.06 6.96
CA ILE A 138 -5.69 -11.14 7.95
C ILE A 138 -7.05 -10.98 7.27
N THR A 139 -7.19 -10.00 6.38
CA THR A 139 -8.44 -9.69 5.68
C THR A 139 -8.19 -9.47 4.19
N SER A 140 -9.22 -9.60 3.35
CA SER A 140 -9.05 -9.25 1.94
C SER A 140 -8.85 -7.73 1.76
N ASN A 141 -8.18 -7.31 0.68
CA ASN A 141 -8.08 -5.87 0.38
C ASN A 141 -9.47 -5.26 0.09
N GLN A 142 -10.40 -6.06 -0.42
CA GLN A 142 -11.79 -5.64 -0.63
C GLN A 142 -12.47 -5.30 0.71
N GLU A 143 -12.35 -6.15 1.73
CA GLU A 143 -12.89 -5.87 3.06
C GLU A 143 -12.29 -4.59 3.67
N LEU A 144 -11.01 -4.33 3.42
CA LEU A 144 -10.37 -3.09 3.88
C LEU A 144 -10.96 -1.86 3.19
N TYR A 145 -11.20 -1.93 1.87
CA TYR A 145 -11.87 -0.85 1.14
C TYR A 145 -13.28 -0.60 1.68
N GLU A 146 -14.10 -1.64 1.77
CA GLU A 146 -15.48 -1.54 2.25
C GLU A 146 -15.53 -0.96 3.67
N ARG A 147 -14.59 -1.37 4.53
CA ARG A 147 -14.48 -0.83 5.89
C ARG A 147 -14.20 0.67 5.89
N TRP A 148 -13.28 1.16 5.07
CA TRP A 148 -12.99 2.59 4.99
C TRP A 148 -14.11 3.40 4.32
N LEU A 149 -14.85 2.82 3.37
CA LEU A 149 -16.09 3.42 2.88
C LEU A 149 -17.11 3.62 4.00
N LEU A 150 -17.30 2.61 4.86
CA LEU A 150 -18.21 2.68 6.00
C LEU A 150 -17.75 3.72 7.05
N VAL A 151 -16.45 3.84 7.30
CA VAL A 151 -15.88 4.87 8.18
C VAL A 151 -16.22 6.27 7.66
N PHE A 152 -16.01 6.54 6.37
CA PHE A 152 -16.36 7.83 5.78
C PHE A 152 -17.86 8.11 5.85
N LYS A 153 -18.69 7.11 5.53
CA LYS A 153 -20.16 7.23 5.62
C LYS A 153 -20.66 7.48 7.04
N LYS A 154 -19.93 7.03 8.07
CA LYS A 154 -20.33 7.21 9.46
C LYS A 154 -19.90 8.56 10.03
N TYR A 155 -18.70 9.02 9.68
CA TYR A 155 -18.07 10.13 10.37
C TYR A 155 -17.90 11.39 9.53
N VAL A 156 -17.74 11.25 8.21
CA VAL A 156 -17.40 12.37 7.31
C VAL A 156 -18.65 12.90 6.58
N PHE A 157 -19.48 12.00 6.05
CA PHE A 157 -20.74 12.32 5.36
C PHE A 157 -21.94 12.16 6.30
#